data_AF-X1VY10-F1
#
_entry.id   AF-X1VY10-F1
#
_cell.length_a   1.000
_cell.length_b   1.000
_cell.length_c   1.000
_cell.angle_alpha   90.00
_cell.angle_beta   90.00
_cell.angle_gamma   90.00
#
_symmetry.space_group_name_H-M   'P 1'
#
loop_
_entity.id
_entity.type
_entity.pdbx_description
1 polymer ?
#
loop_
_entity_poly.entity_id
_entity_poly.type
_entity_poly.pdbx_seq_one_letter_code
_entity_poly.pdbx_strand_id
1 'polypeptide(L)'
;EKAAIGYFITLFPPTRDMITECKKTGRYKNNLMEQEYPKIEIITIEDILKGKRITIPTSHQITVIKSAQLKENNNQTKLEF
;
A
#
# COMPACT_ATOMS: atom_id res chain seq x y z
N GLU A 1 -11.11 -13.44 -10.41
CA GLU A 1 -10.75 -12.59 -9.24
C GLU A 1 -11.12 -13.32 -7.95
N LYS A 2 -10.15 -13.56 -7.05
CA LYS A 2 -10.36 -14.19 -5.72
C LYS A 2 -9.37 -13.61 -4.69
N ALA A 3 -9.26 -12.28 -4.63
CA ALA A 3 -8.36 -11.61 -3.69
C ALA A 3 -8.94 -11.65 -2.27
N ALA A 4 -8.10 -11.97 -1.30
CA ALA A 4 -8.50 -12.03 0.12
C ALA A 4 -8.67 -10.63 0.73
N ILE A 5 -7.88 -9.65 0.27
CA ILE A 5 -7.83 -8.26 0.75
C ILE A 5 -7.53 -7.32 -0.43
N GLY A 6 -8.01 -6.09 -0.39
CA GLY A 6 -7.70 -5.01 -1.33
C GLY A 6 -7.39 -3.68 -0.64
N TYR A 7 -6.54 -2.88 -1.28
CA TYR A 7 -6.20 -1.52 -0.85
C TYR A 7 -6.56 -0.52 -1.94
N PHE A 8 -7.30 0.53 -1.58
CA PHE A 8 -7.65 1.62 -2.47
C PHE A 8 -6.86 2.87 -2.09
N ILE A 9 -5.92 3.28 -2.95
CA ILE A 9 -5.08 4.46 -2.72
C ILE A 9 -5.66 5.65 -3.46
N THR A 10 -5.93 6.75 -2.75
CA THR A 10 -6.53 7.97 -3.30
C THR A 10 -5.73 9.21 -2.93
N LEU A 11 -5.69 10.19 -3.84
CA LEU A 11 -5.11 11.51 -3.57
C LEU A 11 -6.07 12.39 -2.74
N PHE A 12 -7.37 12.22 -2.93
CA PHE A 12 -8.42 12.99 -2.28
C PHE A 12 -8.97 12.28 -1.05
N PRO A 13 -9.51 13.01 -0.06
CA PRO A 13 -10.15 12.40 1.09
C PRO A 13 -11.32 11.51 0.66
N PRO A 14 -11.46 10.30 1.23
CA PRO A 14 -12.54 9.39 0.86
C PRO A 14 -13.90 9.95 1.25
N THR A 15 -14.91 9.68 0.42
CA THR A 15 -16.28 10.07 0.74
C THR A 15 -16.88 9.16 1.82
N ARG A 16 -17.95 9.62 2.47
CA ARG A 16 -18.67 8.84 3.48
C ARG A 16 -19.16 7.49 2.94
N ASP A 17 -19.62 7.45 1.69
CA ASP A 17 -20.14 6.24 1.07
C ASP A 17 -19.02 5.24 0.82
N MET A 18 -17.85 5.70 0.37
CA MET A 18 -16.67 4.84 0.20
C MET A 18 -16.24 4.18 1.52
N ILE A 19 -16.21 4.95 2.61
CA ILE A 19 -15.88 4.43 3.95
C ILE A 19 -16.92 3.39 4.39
N THR A 20 -18.19 3.67 4.14
CA THR A 20 -19.31 2.78 4.51
C THR A 20 -19.22 1.46 3.76
N GLU A 21 -18.94 1.51 2.46
CA GLU A 21 -18.83 0.32 1.62
C GLU A 21 -17.65 -0.55 2.03
N CYS A 22 -16.49 0.06 2.31
CA CYS A 22 -15.33 -0.68 2.82
C CYS A 22 -15.66 -1.41 4.13
N LYS A 23 -16.38 -0.77 5.06
CA LYS A 23 -16.80 -1.40 6.32
C LYS A 23 -17.78 -2.57 6.10
N LYS A 24 -18.69 -2.48 5.14
CA LYS A 24 -19.65 -3.55 4.82
C LYS A 24 -18.97 -4.81 4.27
N THR A 25 -17.85 -4.67 3.56
CA THR A 25 -17.15 -5.81 2.94
C THR A 25 -16.57 -6.81 3.93
N GLY A 26 -16.56 -6.48 5.23
CA GLY A 26 -16.17 -7.35 6.31
C GLY A 26 -14.68 -7.32 6.62
N ARG A 27 -14.24 -8.26 7.46
CA ARG A 27 -12.87 -8.37 7.95
C ARG A 27 -12.29 -9.72 7.53
N TYR A 28 -11.08 -9.70 7.00
CA TYR A 28 -10.24 -10.87 6.81
C TYR A 28 -9.64 -11.29 8.15
N LYS A 29 -9.81 -12.56 8.55
CA LYS A 29 -9.17 -13.13 9.74
C LYS A 29 -7.97 -13.96 9.31
N ASN A 30 -6.81 -13.69 9.88
CA ASN A 30 -5.64 -14.55 9.74
C ASN A 30 -5.64 -15.58 10.87
N ASN A 31 -5.99 -16.83 10.57
CA ASN A 31 -6.04 -17.91 11.56
C ASN A 31 -4.67 -18.22 12.20
N LEU A 32 -3.56 -17.83 11.56
CA LEU A 32 -2.22 -18.12 12.07
C LEU A 32 -1.72 -17.08 13.09
N MET A 33 -2.21 -15.85 13.01
CA MET A 33 -1.74 -14.73 13.86
C MET A 33 -2.86 -14.11 14.70
N GLU A 34 -4.08 -14.65 14.66
CA GLU A 34 -5.30 -14.12 15.32
C GLU A 34 -5.55 -12.62 15.05
N GLN A 35 -5.00 -12.10 13.97
CA GLN A 35 -5.14 -10.71 13.58
C GLN A 35 -6.28 -10.55 12.57
N GLU A 36 -7.08 -9.51 12.78
CA GLU A 36 -8.16 -9.15 11.87
C GLU A 36 -7.81 -7.89 11.08
N TYR A 37 -7.98 -8.00 9.76
CA TYR A 37 -7.71 -6.92 8.81
C TYR A 37 -8.99 -6.55 8.07
N PRO A 38 -9.25 -5.28 7.77
CA PRO A 38 -10.33 -4.92 6.87
C PRO A 38 -10.13 -5.59 5.50
N LYS A 39 -11.21 -6.11 4.91
CA LYS A 39 -11.12 -6.74 3.59
C LYS A 39 -10.80 -5.72 2.49
N ILE A 40 -11.32 -4.51 2.64
CA ILE A 40 -10.98 -3.37 1.79
C ILE A 40 -10.57 -2.21 2.70
N GLU A 41 -9.38 -1.65 2.48
CA GLU A 41 -8.91 -0.46 3.18
C GLU A 41 -8.68 0.69 2.19
N ILE A 42 -9.15 1.89 2.54
CA ILE A 42 -8.86 3.12 1.80
C ILE A 42 -7.69 3.83 2.48
N ILE A 43 -6.69 4.20 1.69
CA ILE A 43 -5.49 4.91 2.14
C ILE A 43 -5.33 6.17 1.32
N THR A 44 -5.10 7.30 1.98
CA THR A 44 -4.80 8.54 1.29
C THR A 44 -3.30 8.71 1.08
N ILE A 45 -2.90 9.40 0.01
CA ILE A 45 -1.50 9.78 -0.19
C ILE A 45 -1.01 10.66 0.96
N GLU A 46 -1.86 11.54 1.50
CA GLU A 46 -1.55 12.35 2.68
C GLU A 46 -1.16 11.48 3.88
N ASP A 47 -1.90 10.41 4.16
CA ASP A 47 -1.56 9.48 5.24
C ASP A 47 -0.21 8.78 5.00
N ILE A 48 0.07 8.38 3.76
CA ILE A 48 1.35 7.75 3.40
C ILE A 48 2.51 8.72 3.63
N LEU A 49 2.35 9.99 3.23
CA LEU A 49 3.34 11.05 3.43
C LEU A 49 3.54 11.38 4.92
N LYS A 50 2.49 11.27 5.74
CA LYS A 50 2.57 11.37 7.21
C LYS A 50 3.22 10.14 7.87
N GLY A 51 3.54 9.10 7.09
CA GLY A 51 4.23 7.91 7.57
C GLY A 51 3.33 6.72 7.87
N LYS A 52 2.03 6.77 7.52
CA LYS A 52 1.13 5.60 7.63
C LYS A 52 1.69 4.46 6.76
N ARG A 53 1.88 3.29 7.36
CA ARG A 53 2.32 2.07 6.67
C ARG A 53 1.11 1.17 6.41
N ILE A 54 1.07 0.62 5.21
CA ILE A 54 0.03 -0.33 4.79
C ILE A 54 0.30 -1.65 5.50
N THR A 55 -0.61 -2.10 6.35
CA THR A 55 -0.43 -3.33 7.13
C THR A 55 -0.92 -4.53 6.33
N ILE A 56 0.02 -5.20 5.68
CA ILE A 56 -0.29 -6.39 4.88
C ILE A 56 -0.16 -7.62 5.80
N PRO A 57 -1.20 -8.47 5.91
CA PRO A 57 -1.09 -9.71 6.68
C PRO A 57 -0.03 -10.58 6.02
N THR A 58 1.11 -10.64 6.69
CA THR A 58 2.32 -11.23 6.15
C THR A 58 2.32 -12.71 6.48
N SER A 59 1.98 -13.54 5.49
CA SER A 59 2.52 -14.90 5.42
C SER A 59 3.86 -14.83 4.71
N HIS A 60 4.87 -14.20 5.32
CA HIS A 60 6.26 -14.07 4.86
C HIS A 60 6.48 -13.63 3.38
N GLN A 61 7.14 -12.48 3.21
CA GLN A 61 7.70 -11.94 1.95
C GLN A 61 6.79 -11.04 1.11
N ILE A 62 6.69 -9.77 1.53
CA ILE A 62 6.79 -8.67 0.56
C ILE A 62 8.28 -8.52 0.27
N THR A 63 8.85 -9.46 -0.48
CA THR A 63 10.12 -9.21 -1.15
C THR A 63 9.80 -8.17 -2.20
N VAL A 64 10.42 -7.00 -2.13
CA VAL A 64 10.30 -5.96 -3.15
C VAL A 64 10.67 -6.59 -4.50
N ILE A 65 9.67 -6.99 -5.30
CA ILE A 65 9.90 -7.74 -6.56
C ILE A 65 10.55 -6.84 -7.62
N LYS A 66 10.61 -5.53 -7.36
CA LYS A 66 11.33 -4.57 -8.20
C LYS A 66 11.89 -3.42 -7.36
N SER A 67 13.03 -3.64 -6.73
CA SER A 67 13.89 -2.53 -6.31
C SER A 67 14.38 -1.82 -7.58
N ALA A 68 14.15 -0.50 -7.67
CA ALA A 68 14.69 0.29 -8.77
C ALA A 68 16.22 0.24 -8.69
N GLN A 69 16.87 -0.32 -9.72
CA GLN A 69 18.31 -0.21 -9.86
C GLN A 69 18.63 1.26 -10.15
N LEU A 70 19.46 1.88 -9.31
CA LEU A 70 20.05 3.18 -9.62
C LEU A 70 20.88 2.99 -10.90
N LYS A 71 20.39 3.52 -12.02
CA LYS A 71 21.21 3.68 -13.23
C LYS A 71 22.14 4.86 -13.00
N GLU A 72 23.38 4.59 -12.62
CA GLU A 72 24.46 5.57 -12.79
C GLU A 72 24.72 5.74 -14.29
N ASN A 73 24.20 6.81 -14.88
CA ASN A 73 24.65 7.25 -16.20
C ASN A 73 25.96 8.03 -16.01
N ASN A 74 27.10 7.36 -16.16
CA ASN A 74 28.43 7.97 -16.12
C ASN A 74 28.79 8.77 -17.38
N ASN A 75 27.81 9.43 -18.01
CA ASN A 75 28.02 10.33 -19.15
C ASN A 75 27.66 11.78 -18.81
N GLN A 76 27.96 12.22 -17.58
CA GLN A 76 27.97 13.64 -17.27
C GLN A 76 29.33 14.21 -17.69
N THR A 77 29.36 14.81 -18.88
CA THR A 77 30.52 15.61 -19.32
C THR A 77 30.74 16.72 -18.29
N LYS A 78 31.96 16.80 -17.77
CA LYS A 78 32.40 17.83 -16.82
C LYS A 78 32.16 19.20 -17.43
N LEU A 79 31.38 20.06 -16.78
CA LEU A 79 31.33 21.49 -17.10
C LEU A 79 32.64 22.10 -16.61
N GLU A 80 33.48 22.55 -17.54
CA GLU A 80 34.64 23.39 -17.22
C GLU A 80 34.15 24.83 -17.01
N PHE A 81 34.55 25.42 -15.89
CA PHE A 81 34.41 26.85 -15.60
C PHE A 81 35.65 27.59 -16.08
#